data_AF-A0A7J5A077-F1
#
_entry.id   AF-A0A7J5A077-F1
#
_cell.length_a   1.000
_cell.length_b   1.000
_cell.length_c   1.000
_cell.angle_alpha   90.00
_cell.angle_beta   90.00
_cell.angle_gamma   90.00
#
_symmetry.space_group_name_H-M   'P 1'
#
loop_
_entity.id
_entity.type
_entity.pdbx_description
1 polymer ?
#
loop_
_entity_poly.entity_id
_entity_poly.type
_entity_poly.pdbx_seq_one_letter_code
_entity_poly.pdbx_strand_id
1 'polypeptide(L)'
;MVGPAAVVAVLPALGGVLDGGGLAAGQAAPLTPPVRVARVAGRAVPGGTYDRAVQKVRLRRLPVTSPPIPEGGGRIQSPAGELAQIVNGGTYRFLAYLEFRPDAARPRGNHYHAHKTETLYVISGRLRAVFRDLDSGERTELTIEAGDAVTVEPRCAHVYFALEHSQAVELADTPYDPGDTHPCDVVGGG
;
A
#
# COMPACT_ATOMS: atom_id res chain seq x y z
N MET A 1 -74.46 -0.50 -22.49
CA MET A 1 -74.24 -0.64 -21.04
C MET A 1 -74.23 0.75 -20.43
N VAL A 2 -75.02 0.90 -19.38
CA VAL A 2 -75.38 2.14 -18.67
C VAL A 2 -74.22 2.54 -17.73
N GLY A 3 -73.93 3.84 -17.58
CA GLY A 3 -73.04 4.38 -16.51
C GLY A 3 -73.69 4.28 -15.12
N PRO A 4 -73.38 5.11 -14.10
CA PRO A 4 -72.40 6.21 -14.00
C PRO A 4 -71.68 6.29 -12.61
N ALA A 5 -71.15 7.48 -12.30
CA ALA A 5 -71.04 8.15 -10.98
C ALA A 5 -69.72 8.09 -10.19
N ALA A 6 -69.22 9.30 -9.91
CA ALA A 6 -68.24 9.64 -8.88
C ALA A 6 -68.95 9.81 -7.51
N VAL A 7 -68.27 9.45 -6.43
CA VAL A 7 -68.59 9.88 -5.06
C VAL A 7 -67.30 10.14 -4.28
N VAL A 8 -67.23 11.32 -3.66
CA VAL A 8 -66.25 11.76 -2.66
C VAL A 8 -66.75 11.37 -1.27
N ALA A 9 -65.88 10.86 -0.39
CA ALA A 9 -66.05 10.87 1.08
C ALA A 9 -64.67 10.65 1.74
N VAL A 10 -64.05 11.64 2.38
CA VAL A 10 -64.18 12.06 3.81
C VAL A 10 -63.52 11.07 4.79
N LEU A 11 -62.43 11.54 5.42
CA LEU A 11 -61.75 10.98 6.60
C LEU A 11 -62.66 11.02 7.84
N PRO A 12 -62.36 10.18 8.86
CA PRO A 12 -61.99 10.78 10.14
C PRO A 12 -60.76 10.14 10.80
N ALA A 13 -60.07 10.97 11.58
CA ALA A 13 -58.98 10.61 12.49
C ALA A 13 -59.53 10.25 13.88
N LEU A 14 -59.00 9.20 14.51
CA LEU A 14 -58.90 8.95 15.96
C LEU A 14 -57.84 7.82 16.10
N GLY A 15 -56.73 7.93 16.82
CA GLY A 15 -56.62 8.28 18.24
C GLY A 15 -56.50 6.98 19.05
N GLY A 16 -55.29 6.48 19.26
CA GLY A 16 -55.03 5.26 20.04
C GLY A 16 -53.57 5.16 20.46
N VAL A 17 -53.30 5.41 21.74
CA VAL A 17 -52.04 5.13 22.44
C VAL A 17 -52.10 3.69 22.96
N LEU A 18 -50.98 2.96 22.98
CA LEU A 18 -50.42 2.21 24.14
C LEU A 18 -49.34 1.21 23.70
N ASP A 19 -48.18 1.38 24.33
CA ASP A 19 -47.10 0.46 24.72
C ASP A 19 -46.85 -0.87 23.99
N GLY A 20 -45.56 -1.10 23.70
CA GLY A 20 -44.99 -2.46 23.76
C GLY A 20 -43.84 -2.75 22.82
N GLY A 21 -42.61 -2.69 23.36
CA GLY A 21 -41.58 -3.69 23.05
C GLY A 21 -40.66 -3.44 21.86
N GLY A 22 -39.36 -3.62 22.11
CA GLY A 22 -38.37 -3.90 21.07
C GLY A 22 -37.38 -2.78 20.82
N LEU A 23 -36.41 -2.60 21.73
CA LEU A 23 -35.12 -2.02 21.37
C LEU A 23 -34.46 -2.95 20.35
N ALA A 24 -34.67 -2.67 19.06
CA ALA A 24 -33.84 -3.24 18.01
C ALA A 24 -32.43 -2.66 18.18
N ALA A 25 -31.49 -3.50 18.63
CA ALA A 25 -30.08 -3.21 18.58
C ALA A 25 -29.71 -2.98 17.11
N GLY A 26 -29.60 -1.71 16.72
CA GLY A 26 -29.00 -1.35 15.44
C GLY A 26 -27.58 -1.91 15.42
N GLN A 27 -27.33 -2.84 14.50
CA GLN A 27 -25.97 -3.18 14.12
C GLN A 27 -25.30 -1.90 13.63
N ALA A 28 -24.45 -1.32 14.47
CA ALA A 28 -23.53 -0.29 14.05
C ALA A 28 -22.67 -0.91 12.94
N ALA A 29 -22.83 -0.42 11.71
CA ALA A 29 -21.90 -0.72 10.64
C ALA A 29 -20.48 -0.41 11.16
N PRO A 30 -19.48 -1.29 10.90
CA PRO A 30 -18.13 -1.03 11.34
C PRO A 30 -17.69 0.31 10.73
N LEU A 31 -17.46 1.29 11.60
CA LEU A 31 -16.91 2.58 11.21
C LEU A 31 -15.55 2.27 10.57
N THR A 32 -15.49 2.35 9.24
CA THR A 32 -14.22 2.28 8.53
C THR A 32 -13.37 3.40 9.10
N PRO A 33 -12.22 3.11 9.72
CA PRO A 33 -11.39 4.17 10.29
C PRO A 33 -11.08 5.19 9.18
N PRO A 34 -11.07 6.50 9.50
CA PRO A 34 -10.79 7.50 8.50
C PRO A 34 -9.43 7.22 7.88
N VAL A 35 -9.41 6.91 6.58
CA VAL A 35 -8.19 6.73 5.81
C VAL A 35 -7.49 8.08 5.75
N ARG A 36 -6.52 8.30 6.64
CA ARG A 36 -5.60 9.43 6.51
C ARG A 36 -4.66 9.13 5.37
N VAL A 37 -5.01 9.58 4.16
CA VAL A 37 -4.11 9.53 3.01
C VAL A 37 -3.01 10.56 3.24
N ALA A 38 -1.90 10.13 3.82
CA ALA A 38 -0.67 10.91 3.74
C ALA A 38 -0.17 10.81 2.29
N ARG A 39 -0.60 11.74 1.42
CA ARG A 39 0.11 12.01 0.17
C ARG A 39 1.40 12.70 0.55
N VAL A 40 2.44 11.90 0.72
CA VAL A 40 3.77 12.44 0.87
C VAL A 40 4.23 12.84 -0.52
N ALA A 41 4.08 14.13 -0.84
CA ALA A 41 4.78 14.77 -1.95
C ALA A 41 6.28 14.90 -1.60
N GLY A 42 6.95 13.77 -1.40
CA GLY A 42 8.39 13.71 -1.25
C GLY A 42 8.96 13.42 -2.62
N ARG A 43 9.12 14.46 -3.44
CA ARG A 43 9.99 14.32 -4.61
C ARG A 43 11.38 14.07 -4.05
N ALA A 44 11.95 12.90 -4.33
CA ALA A 44 13.38 12.71 -4.14
C ALA A 44 14.10 13.89 -4.81
N VAL A 45 14.91 14.64 -4.07
CA VAL A 45 15.82 15.59 -4.68
C VAL A 45 16.78 14.74 -5.52
N PRO A 46 16.86 14.91 -6.85
CA PRO A 46 17.78 14.14 -7.66
C PRO A 46 19.20 14.30 -7.10
N GLY A 47 19.81 13.20 -6.64
CA GLY A 47 21.15 13.18 -6.05
C GLY A 47 21.25 13.40 -4.53
N GLY A 48 20.14 13.60 -3.81
CA GLY A 48 20.14 13.75 -2.34
C GLY A 48 19.95 12.42 -1.59
N THR A 49 20.49 12.32 -0.37
CA THR A 49 20.16 11.24 0.58
C THR A 49 18.91 11.58 1.38
N TYR A 50 18.05 10.59 1.61
CA TYR A 50 16.99 10.69 2.61
C TYR A 50 16.61 9.31 3.14
N ASP A 51 16.24 9.26 4.41
CA ASP A 51 15.57 8.14 5.07
C ASP A 51 14.30 8.69 5.72
N ARG A 52 13.16 8.07 5.43
CA ARG A 52 11.87 8.45 5.95
C ARG A 52 11.11 7.21 6.40
N ALA A 53 10.80 7.17 7.69
CA ALA A 53 9.81 6.25 8.22
C ALA A 53 8.41 6.88 8.15
N VAL A 54 7.44 6.13 7.65
CA VAL A 54 6.00 6.42 7.75
C VAL A 54 5.31 5.13 8.17
N GLN A 55 4.83 5.06 9.41
CA GLN A 55 4.27 3.84 10.01
C GLN A 55 5.28 2.66 9.92
N LYS A 56 4.86 1.58 9.27
CA LYS A 56 5.58 0.34 9.00
C LYS A 56 6.38 0.35 7.71
N VAL A 57 6.56 1.52 7.11
CA VAL A 57 7.25 1.68 5.83
C VAL A 57 8.45 2.59 6.04
N ARG A 58 9.62 2.13 5.63
CA ARG A 58 10.85 2.95 5.59
C ARG A 58 11.28 3.12 4.14
N LEU A 59 11.26 4.35 3.65
CA LEU A 59 11.78 4.71 2.34
C LEU A 59 13.16 5.34 2.49
N ARG A 60 14.15 4.77 1.80
CA ARG A 60 15.54 5.22 1.80
C ARG A 60 16.05 5.34 0.37
N ARG A 61 16.66 6.47 0.02
CA ARG A 61 17.42 6.58 -1.24
C ARG A 61 18.88 6.23 -1.04
N LEU A 62 19.39 5.28 -1.82
CA LEU A 62 20.81 4.97 -1.80
C LEU A 62 21.60 6.14 -2.42
N PRO A 63 22.56 6.73 -1.66
CA PRO A 63 23.36 7.84 -2.16
C PRO A 63 24.15 7.43 -3.40
N VAL A 64 24.35 8.37 -4.33
CA VAL A 64 25.44 8.25 -5.30
C VAL A 64 26.71 8.75 -4.64
N THR A 65 27.74 7.92 -4.55
CA THR A 65 29.02 8.21 -3.90
C THR A 65 30.20 7.83 -4.78
N SER A 66 31.38 8.29 -4.37
CA SER A 66 32.65 7.67 -4.73
C SER A 66 33.05 6.67 -3.63
N PRO A 67 33.96 5.72 -3.90
CA PRO A 67 34.54 4.89 -2.85
C PRO A 67 35.17 5.74 -1.72
N PRO A 68 35.05 5.31 -0.45
CA PRO A 68 34.35 4.11 0.00
C PRO A 68 32.82 4.27 0.01
N ILE A 69 32.10 3.17 -0.23
CA ILE A 69 30.64 3.14 -0.07
C ILE A 69 30.32 3.19 1.44
N PRO A 70 29.36 4.01 1.89
CA PRO A 70 28.92 4.04 3.30
C PRO A 70 28.43 2.67 3.79
N GLU A 71 28.47 2.44 5.10
CA GLU A 71 27.99 1.18 5.72
C GLU A 71 26.54 0.82 5.32
N GLY A 72 25.68 1.84 5.20
CA GLY A 72 24.30 1.68 4.74
C GLY A 72 24.15 1.31 3.26
N GLY A 73 25.25 1.17 2.51
CA GLY A 73 25.22 0.99 1.08
C GLY A 73 25.17 2.31 0.30
N GLY A 74 25.23 2.19 -1.02
CA GLY A 74 25.30 3.33 -1.92
C GLY A 74 25.44 2.88 -3.37
N ARG A 75 25.52 3.86 -4.26
CA ARG A 75 25.65 3.68 -5.70
C ARG A 75 26.90 4.39 -6.19
N ILE A 76 27.62 3.77 -7.12
CA ILE A 76 28.77 4.39 -7.79
C ILE A 76 28.42 4.46 -9.27
N GLN A 77 28.53 5.67 -9.84
CA GLN A 77 28.40 5.88 -11.28
C GLN A 77 29.79 5.99 -11.90
N SER A 78 30.00 5.28 -13.00
CA SER A 78 31.27 5.27 -13.73
C SER A 78 31.03 5.09 -15.23
N PRO A 79 32.06 5.26 -16.08
CA PRO A 79 31.97 4.91 -17.50
C PRO A 79 31.61 3.44 -17.76
N ALA A 80 31.80 2.54 -16.79
CA ALA A 80 31.43 1.13 -16.90
C ALA A 80 29.96 0.85 -16.51
N GLY A 81 29.20 1.87 -16.09
CA GLY A 81 27.83 1.75 -15.61
C GLY A 81 27.69 2.06 -14.12
N GLU A 82 26.58 1.60 -13.54
CA GLU A 82 26.24 1.77 -12.12
C GLU A 82 26.58 0.48 -11.32
N LEU A 83 27.25 0.66 -10.19
CA LEU A 83 27.30 -0.33 -9.11
C LEU A 83 26.34 0.13 -8.02
N ALA A 84 25.36 -0.68 -7.64
CA ALA A 84 24.49 -0.43 -6.49
C ALA A 84 24.76 -1.47 -5.39
N GLN A 85 25.38 -1.06 -4.29
CA GLN A 85 25.52 -1.88 -3.10
C GLN A 85 24.26 -1.72 -2.24
N ILE A 86 23.26 -2.56 -2.53
CA ILE A 86 21.96 -2.55 -1.84
C ILE A 86 22.10 -3.10 -0.42
N VAL A 87 22.94 -4.13 -0.28
CA VAL A 87 23.23 -4.86 0.95
C VAL A 87 24.74 -5.11 1.03
N ASN A 88 25.29 -5.02 2.24
CA ASN A 88 26.69 -5.32 2.51
C ASN A 88 26.83 -6.08 3.85
N GLY A 89 26.62 -7.39 3.82
CA GLY A 89 26.60 -8.25 5.01
C GLY A 89 25.18 -8.62 5.46
N GLY A 90 25.02 -9.11 6.69
CA GLY A 90 23.74 -9.58 7.24
C GLY A 90 23.31 -10.98 6.76
N THR A 91 22.15 -11.44 7.23
CA THR A 91 21.56 -12.75 6.87
C THR A 91 20.49 -12.50 5.82
N TYR A 92 20.80 -12.62 4.53
CA TYR A 92 19.80 -12.51 3.46
C TYR A 92 19.53 -13.89 2.87
N ARG A 93 18.27 -14.31 2.93
CA ARG A 93 17.86 -15.69 2.60
C ARG A 93 16.84 -15.76 1.47
N PHE A 94 16.43 -14.60 0.98
CA PHE A 94 15.53 -14.46 -0.15
C PHE A 94 15.97 -13.28 -1.01
N LEU A 95 16.00 -13.50 -2.32
CA LEU A 95 16.17 -12.47 -3.33
C LEU A 95 15.29 -12.83 -4.53
N ALA A 96 14.47 -11.88 -4.98
CA ALA A 96 13.69 -12.02 -6.20
C ALA A 96 13.90 -10.82 -7.12
N TYR A 97 14.03 -11.08 -8.42
CA TYR A 97 13.94 -10.07 -9.46
C TYR A 97 12.47 -9.86 -9.84
N LEU A 98 12.09 -8.60 -10.03
CA LEU A 98 10.73 -8.18 -10.34
C LEU A 98 10.72 -7.23 -11.53
N GLU A 99 9.89 -7.56 -12.53
CA GLU A 99 9.54 -6.66 -13.63
C GLU A 99 8.12 -6.12 -13.42
N PHE A 100 7.95 -4.81 -13.62
CA PHE A 100 6.66 -4.13 -13.56
C PHE A 100 6.40 -3.46 -14.89
N ARG A 101 5.22 -3.72 -15.45
CA ARG A 101 4.82 -3.16 -16.75
C ARG A 101 3.57 -2.30 -16.58
N PRO A 102 3.51 -1.10 -17.19
CA PRO A 102 2.35 -0.22 -17.07
C PRO A 102 1.10 -0.79 -17.76
N ASP A 103 1.27 -1.74 -18.69
CA ASP A 103 0.20 -2.44 -19.39
C ASP A 103 -0.22 -3.76 -18.71
N ALA A 104 0.36 -4.10 -17.56
CA ALA A 104 0.00 -5.32 -16.84
C ALA A 104 -1.45 -5.26 -16.35
N ALA A 105 -2.21 -6.34 -16.58
CA ALA A 105 -3.61 -6.43 -16.17
C ALA A 105 -3.82 -6.37 -14.64
N ARG A 106 -2.79 -6.69 -13.85
CA ARG A 106 -2.82 -6.62 -12.39
C ARG A 106 -1.51 -6.04 -11.86
N PRO A 107 -1.56 -5.24 -10.77
CA PRO A 107 -0.36 -4.80 -10.07
C PRO A 107 0.30 -5.98 -9.34
N ARG A 108 1.55 -5.77 -8.89
CA ARG A 108 2.21 -6.70 -7.96
C ARG A 108 1.90 -6.27 -6.52
N GLY A 109 1.74 -7.23 -5.61
CA GLY A 109 1.34 -6.96 -4.23
C GLY A 109 -0.12 -7.36 -3.99
N ASN A 110 -0.91 -6.47 -3.38
CA ASN A 110 -2.25 -6.76 -2.84
C ASN A 110 -2.23 -7.92 -1.84
N HIS A 111 -1.22 -7.89 -0.97
CA HIS A 111 -1.07 -8.83 0.14
C HIS A 111 -0.30 -8.15 1.27
N TYR A 112 -0.23 -8.85 2.41
CA TYR A 112 0.71 -8.56 3.48
C TYR A 112 1.44 -9.83 3.89
N HIS A 113 2.57 -9.64 4.56
CA HIS A 113 3.30 -10.69 5.24
C HIS A 113 2.99 -10.67 6.75
N ALA A 114 2.72 -11.81 7.38
CA ALA A 114 2.46 -11.85 8.83
C ALA A 114 3.75 -11.70 9.66
N HIS A 115 4.89 -12.14 9.11
CA HIS A 115 6.17 -12.22 9.79
C HIS A 115 7.34 -11.62 9.01
N LYS A 116 7.38 -11.74 7.67
CA LYS A 116 8.48 -11.24 6.85
C LYS A 116 8.55 -9.72 6.86
N THR A 117 9.72 -9.18 7.16
CA THR A 117 10.13 -7.83 6.76
C THR A 117 10.79 -7.96 5.38
N GLU A 118 10.34 -7.14 4.42
CA GLU A 118 10.89 -7.16 3.07
C GLU A 118 11.44 -5.80 2.66
N THR A 119 12.40 -5.79 1.75
CA THR A 119 12.92 -4.57 1.15
C THR A 119 12.88 -4.66 -0.37
N LEU A 120 12.17 -3.73 -1.01
CA LEU A 120 12.15 -3.56 -2.46
C LEU A 120 13.13 -2.44 -2.86
N TYR A 121 14.16 -2.76 -3.64
CA TYR A 121 15.04 -1.76 -4.27
C TYR A 121 14.70 -1.60 -5.75
N VAL A 122 14.39 -0.38 -6.18
CA VAL A 122 14.07 -0.06 -7.57
C VAL A 122 15.37 0.14 -8.35
N ILE A 123 15.60 -0.71 -9.36
CA ILE A 123 16.75 -0.64 -10.27
C ILE A 123 16.50 0.43 -11.34
N SER A 124 15.30 0.42 -11.92
CA SER A 124 14.92 1.31 -13.02
C SER A 124 13.42 1.60 -13.01
N GLY A 125 13.04 2.74 -13.60
CA GLY A 125 11.66 3.14 -13.75
C GLY A 125 11.06 3.87 -12.54
N ARG A 126 9.73 3.94 -12.50
CA ARG A 126 8.92 4.57 -11.44
C ARG A 126 7.69 3.74 -11.10
N LEU A 127 7.45 3.56 -9.81
CA LEU A 127 6.30 2.84 -9.26
C LEU A 127 5.49 3.76 -8.36
N ARG A 128 4.16 3.64 -8.43
CA ARG A 128 3.26 4.11 -7.38
C ARG A 128 3.09 2.97 -6.39
N ALA A 129 3.54 3.17 -5.15
CA ALA A 129 3.45 2.22 -4.07
C ALA A 129 2.40 2.66 -3.06
N VAL A 130 1.49 1.77 -2.71
CA VAL A 130 0.45 2.02 -1.70
C VAL A 130 0.63 1.02 -0.57
N PHE A 131 0.56 1.51 0.66
CA PHE A 131 0.77 0.75 1.88
C PHE A 131 -0.40 0.96 2.84
N ARG A 132 -0.78 -0.08 3.57
CA ARG A 132 -1.79 -0.04 4.62
C ARG A 132 -1.28 -0.80 5.83
N ASP A 133 -1.04 -0.09 6.93
CA ASP A 133 -0.74 -0.72 8.21
C ASP A 133 -2.02 -1.33 8.79
N LEU A 134 -2.03 -2.65 8.95
CA LEU A 134 -3.21 -3.38 9.42
C LEU A 134 -3.44 -3.23 10.93
N ASP A 135 -2.46 -2.72 11.68
CA ASP A 135 -2.60 -2.52 13.12
C ASP A 135 -3.22 -1.16 13.44
N SER A 136 -2.79 -0.10 12.76
CA SER A 136 -3.33 1.25 12.92
C SER A 136 -4.51 1.56 11.98
N GLY A 137 -4.63 0.83 10.86
CA GLY A 137 -5.57 1.10 9.79
C GLY A 137 -5.16 2.26 8.87
N GLU A 138 -4.02 2.90 9.13
CA GLU A 138 -3.56 4.03 8.33
C GLU A 138 -3.03 3.59 6.95
N ARG A 139 -3.13 4.51 5.97
CA ARG A 139 -2.73 4.26 4.58
C ARG A 139 -1.75 5.32 4.11
N THR A 140 -0.67 4.88 3.46
CA THR A 140 0.35 5.76 2.89
C THR A 140 0.52 5.47 1.40
N GLU A 141 0.78 6.51 0.61
CA GLU A 141 1.06 6.38 -0.82
C GLU A 141 2.35 7.12 -1.16
N LEU A 142 3.24 6.44 -1.87
CA LEU A 142 4.56 6.93 -2.28
C LEU A 142 4.74 6.74 -3.79
N THR A 143 5.48 7.64 -4.43
CA THR A 143 6.10 7.36 -5.74
C THR A 143 7.56 7.01 -5.47
N ILE A 144 8.00 5.85 -5.92
CA ILE A 144 9.36 5.35 -5.74
C ILE A 144 10.01 5.14 -7.11
N GLU A 145 11.31 5.37 -7.19
CA GLU A 145 12.05 5.38 -8.45
C GLU A 145 13.47 4.80 -8.30
N ALA A 146 14.19 4.69 -9.42
CA ALA A 146 15.55 4.15 -9.46
C ALA A 146 16.47 4.69 -8.35
N GLY A 147 16.97 3.78 -7.51
CA GLY A 147 17.81 4.11 -6.35
C GLY A 147 17.09 4.19 -5.01
N ASP A 148 15.76 4.16 -5.00
CA ASP A 148 14.98 4.07 -3.78
C ASP A 148 14.88 2.61 -3.32
N ALA A 149 14.99 2.40 -2.01
CA ALA A 149 14.73 1.17 -1.30
C ALA A 149 13.58 1.39 -0.32
N VAL A 150 12.55 0.55 -0.38
CA VAL A 150 11.43 0.55 0.55
C VAL A 150 11.46 -0.70 1.39
N THR A 151 11.62 -0.55 2.70
CA THR A 151 11.44 -1.62 3.67
C THR A 151 10.02 -1.59 4.22
N VAL A 152 9.36 -2.74 4.20
CA VAL A 152 7.97 -2.93 4.65
C VAL A 152 7.99 -3.92 5.82
N GLU A 153 7.50 -3.48 6.97
CA GLU A 153 7.41 -4.31 8.18
C GLU A 153 6.18 -5.24 8.14
N PRO A 154 6.15 -6.30 8.96
CA PRO A 154 5.07 -7.26 8.97
C PRO A 154 3.71 -6.63 9.27
N ARG A 155 2.66 -7.25 8.71
CA ARG A 155 1.27 -6.77 8.77
C ARG A 155 1.09 -5.37 8.18
N CYS A 156 1.94 -4.99 7.22
CA CYS A 156 1.71 -3.86 6.33
C CYS A 156 1.39 -4.37 4.94
N ALA A 157 0.14 -4.21 4.53
CA ALA A 157 -0.30 -4.62 3.21
C ALA A 157 0.20 -3.64 2.15
N HIS A 158 0.68 -4.13 1.02
CA HIS A 158 1.34 -3.29 0.02
C HIS A 158 0.98 -3.67 -1.42
N VAL A 159 1.02 -2.70 -2.32
CA VAL A 159 0.78 -2.89 -3.76
C VAL A 159 1.56 -1.88 -4.58
N TYR A 160 2.09 -2.33 -5.72
CA TYR A 160 2.93 -1.55 -6.62
C TYR A 160 2.33 -1.50 -8.02
N PHE A 161 2.08 -0.28 -8.49
CA PHE A 161 1.62 0.01 -9.85
C PHE A 161 2.77 0.60 -10.67
N ALA A 162 3.04 0.03 -11.83
CA ALA A 162 4.00 0.60 -12.76
C ALA A 162 3.48 1.93 -13.33
N LEU A 163 4.24 3.00 -13.15
CA LEU A 163 4.02 4.26 -13.86
C LEU A 163 4.75 4.27 -15.21
N GLU A 164 5.80 3.47 -15.32
CA GLU A 164 6.55 3.16 -16.54
C GLU A 164 7.16 1.75 -16.42
N HIS A 165 7.78 1.23 -17.49
CA HIS A 165 8.52 -0.03 -17.40
C HIS A 165 9.60 0.08 -16.32
N SER A 166 9.55 -0.82 -15.34
CA SER A 166 10.36 -0.72 -14.14
C SER A 166 10.89 -2.09 -13.74
N GLN A 167 12.08 -2.09 -13.13
CA GLN A 167 12.73 -3.29 -12.60
C GLN A 167 13.12 -3.06 -11.15
N ALA A 168 12.99 -4.09 -10.32
CA ALA A 168 13.38 -4.04 -8.92
C ALA A 168 13.93 -5.39 -8.45
N VAL A 169 14.58 -5.38 -7.30
CA VAL A 169 14.83 -6.58 -6.52
C VAL A 169 14.15 -6.48 -5.17
N GLU A 170 13.61 -7.59 -4.71
CA GLU A 170 13.09 -7.76 -3.37
C GLU A 170 14.03 -8.64 -2.56
N LEU A 171 14.23 -8.27 -1.30
CA LEU A 171 15.19 -8.85 -0.38
C LEU A 171 14.49 -9.12 0.95
N ALA A 172 14.81 -10.25 1.57
CA ALA A 172 14.43 -10.51 2.96
C ALA A 172 15.47 -11.37 3.67
N ASP A 173 15.50 -11.26 5.00
CA ASP A 173 16.34 -12.08 5.87
C ASP A 173 15.72 -13.45 6.18
N THR A 174 14.42 -13.61 5.93
CA THR A 174 13.70 -14.87 5.98
C THR A 174 13.62 -15.54 4.59
N PRO A 175 13.61 -16.88 4.51
CA PRO A 175 13.34 -17.59 3.25
C PRO A 175 11.89 -17.35 2.81
N TYR A 176 11.59 -17.64 1.54
CA TYR A 176 10.22 -17.62 1.04
C TYR A 176 9.35 -18.63 1.78
N ASP A 177 8.23 -18.16 2.32
CA ASP A 177 7.17 -18.98 2.89
C ASP A 177 5.81 -18.55 2.31
N PRO A 178 5.15 -19.39 1.50
CA PRO A 178 3.82 -19.05 0.98
C PRO A 178 2.76 -18.93 2.10
N GLY A 179 2.95 -19.60 3.25
CA GLY A 179 2.04 -19.53 4.39
C GLY A 179 2.06 -18.17 5.10
N ASP A 180 3.12 -17.39 4.91
CA ASP A 180 3.25 -16.04 5.45
C ASP A 180 2.59 -14.97 4.58
N THR A 181 2.12 -15.32 3.37
CA THR A 181 1.56 -14.37 2.41
C THR A 181 0.04 -14.40 2.43
N HIS A 182 -0.58 -13.29 2.79
CA HIS A 182 -2.04 -13.20 2.95
C HIS A 182 -2.64 -12.15 2.00
N PRO A 183 -3.62 -12.52 1.15
CA PRO A 183 -4.28 -11.56 0.26
C PRO A 183 -4.93 -10.41 1.04
N CYS A 184 -4.79 -9.19 0.52
CA CYS A 184 -5.40 -7.99 1.11
C CYS A 184 -5.61 -6.93 0.02
N ASP A 185 -6.84 -6.44 -0.13
CA ASP A 185 -7.09 -5.27 -0.97
C ASP A 185 -6.58 -4.01 -0.26
N VAL A 186 -5.46 -3.49 -0.78
CA VAL A 186 -4.75 -2.34 -0.20
C VAL A 186 -5.40 -1.02 -0.59
N VAL A 187 -5.96 -0.94 -1.79
CA VAL A 187 -6.53 0.30 -2.32
C VAL A 187 -7.97 0.48 -1.84
N GLY A 188 -8.67 -0.62 -1.60
CA GLY A 188 -10.09 -0.65 -1.26
C GLY A 188 -10.94 -0.35 -2.50
N GLY A 189 -11.76 -1.30 -2.91
CA GLY A 189 -12.99 -0.99 -3.66
C GLY A 189 -13.92 -0.16 -2.77
N GLY A 190 -14.47 0.93 -3.34
CA GLY A 190 -15.56 1.69 -2.70
C GLY A 190 -16.83 0.88 -2.54
#